data_AF-A0AAV5JGW8-F1
#
_entry.id   AF-A0AAV5JGW8-F1
#
_cell.length_a   1.000
_cell.length_b   1.000
_cell.length_c   1.000
_cell.angle_alpha   90.00
_cell.angle_beta   90.00
_cell.angle_gamma   90.00
#
_symmetry.space_group_name_H-M   'P 1'
#
loop_
_entity.id
_entity.type
_entity.pdbx_description
1 polymer ?
#
loop_
_entity_poly.entity_id
_entity_poly.type
_entity_poly.pdbx_seq_one_letter_code
_entity_poly.pdbx_strand_id
1 'polypeptide(L)'
;MLVGQAIPSGFIPAIEKGFKEAANSGSLIGHPVENIRIVLTDGASHAVDSSELAFKLAAIYAFRQCYTAAKPVILEPIMLVELKVPTEFQGTVAGDINKRKGVIVGNDQDADDSIITAHVPLNNMFGYSTSLRSMTQGKGEFTMEYQEHLPVSQDVQMQLVNTYKASKAAE
;
A
#
# COMPACT_ATOMS: atom_id res chain seq x y z
N MET A 1 -26.34 8.88 8.12
CA MET A 1 -27.41 9.85 8.42
C MET A 1 -26.99 10.53 9.71
N LEU A 2 -26.66 11.83 9.67
CA LEU A 2 -26.38 12.59 10.89
C LEU A 2 -27.67 12.66 11.70
N VAL A 3 -27.65 12.18 12.93
CA VAL A 3 -28.81 12.22 13.83
C VAL A 3 -28.67 13.48 14.68
N GLY A 4 -29.35 14.56 14.27
CA GLY A 4 -29.34 15.85 14.98
C GLY A 4 -28.58 16.96 14.25
N GLN A 5 -29.00 18.22 14.45
CA GLN A 5 -28.36 19.43 13.88
C GLN A 5 -27.17 19.93 14.73
N ALA A 6 -26.44 19.04 15.42
CA ALA A 6 -25.39 19.46 16.35
C ALA A 6 -24.20 20.14 15.65
N ILE A 7 -23.95 19.79 14.40
CA ILE A 7 -22.97 20.43 13.52
C ILE A 7 -23.71 21.07 12.34
N PRO A 8 -23.59 22.39 12.12
CA PRO A 8 -24.10 23.05 10.93
C PRO A 8 -23.52 22.44 9.64
N SER A 9 -24.37 22.20 8.64
CA SER A 9 -23.98 21.55 7.38
C SER A 9 -22.87 22.28 6.62
N GLY A 10 -22.74 23.60 6.81
CA GLY A 10 -21.66 24.40 6.22
C GLY A 10 -20.26 24.01 6.67
N PHE A 11 -20.10 23.35 7.83
CA PHE A 11 -18.78 22.91 8.32
C PHE A 11 -18.38 21.50 7.86
N ILE A 12 -19.31 20.72 7.29
CA ILE A 12 -19.04 19.36 6.81
C ILE A 12 -17.89 19.32 5.79
N PRO A 13 -17.80 20.22 4.79
CA PRO A 13 -16.68 20.24 3.86
C PRO A 13 -15.31 20.50 4.54
N ALA A 14 -15.28 21.32 5.60
CA ALA A 14 -14.06 21.60 6.35
C ALA A 14 -13.60 20.37 7.14
N ILE A 15 -14.54 19.62 7.73
CA ILE A 15 -14.29 18.34 8.40
C ILE A 15 -13.72 17.33 7.39
N GLU A 16 -14.36 17.17 6.24
CA GLU A 16 -13.91 16.26 5.17
C GLU A 16 -12.48 16.61 4.72
N LYS A 17 -12.20 17.89 4.51
CA LYS A 17 -10.86 18.37 4.14
C LYS A 17 -9.82 18.06 5.22
N GLY A 18 -10.16 18.25 6.50
CA GLY A 18 -9.29 17.93 7.63
C GLY A 18 -8.94 16.44 7.67
N PHE A 19 -9.93 15.57 7.46
CA PHE A 19 -9.68 14.13 7.38
C PHE A 19 -8.81 13.72 6.20
N LYS A 20 -9.06 14.25 5.00
CA LYS A 20 -8.23 13.98 3.81
C LYS A 20 -6.78 14.42 4.01
N GLU A 21 -6.58 15.59 4.62
CA GLU A 21 -5.25 16.10 4.91
C GLU A 21 -4.51 15.25 5.95
N ALA A 22 -5.21 14.79 6.99
CA ALA A 22 -4.64 13.88 7.97
C ALA A 22 -4.29 12.51 7.38
N ALA A 23 -5.10 12.02 6.43
CA ALA A 23 -4.86 10.76 5.76
C ALA A 23 -3.66 10.80 4.80
N ASN A 24 -3.20 11.97 4.34
CA ASN A 24 -2.05 12.08 3.45
C ASN A 24 -0.72 11.66 4.10
N SER A 25 -0.63 11.65 5.43
CA SER A 25 0.59 11.23 6.14
C SER A 25 0.27 10.45 7.40
N GLY A 26 0.34 9.11 7.28
CA GLY A 26 0.18 8.18 8.39
C GLY A 26 1.41 8.14 9.29
N SER A 27 1.23 8.01 10.60
CA SER A 27 2.33 8.08 11.57
C SER A 27 3.24 6.84 11.60
N LEU A 28 2.90 5.74 10.89
CA LEU A 28 3.74 4.55 10.81
C LEU A 28 5.05 4.79 10.06
N ILE A 29 4.92 5.32 8.85
CA ILE A 29 6.03 5.49 7.90
C ILE A 29 5.93 6.81 7.10
N GLY A 30 4.99 7.69 7.43
CA GLY A 30 4.80 8.98 6.75
C GLY A 30 4.08 8.91 5.40
N HIS A 31 3.66 7.72 4.95
CA HIS A 31 2.95 7.52 3.67
C HIS A 31 1.43 7.75 3.79
N PRO A 32 0.74 7.97 2.65
CA PRO A 32 -0.72 8.09 2.62
C PRO A 32 -1.43 6.86 3.21
N VAL A 33 -2.55 7.12 3.87
CA VAL A 33 -3.42 6.11 4.46
C VAL A 33 -4.63 5.92 3.56
N GLU A 34 -4.71 4.76 2.93
CA GLU A 34 -5.78 4.42 2.00
C GLU A 34 -6.76 3.41 2.58
N ASN A 35 -7.83 3.14 1.83
CA ASN A 35 -8.89 2.20 2.19
C ASN A 35 -9.57 2.50 3.55
N ILE A 36 -9.81 3.79 3.81
CA ILE A 36 -10.48 4.28 5.03
C ILE A 36 -11.93 4.67 4.75
N ARG A 37 -12.83 4.35 5.69
CA ARG A 37 -14.18 4.90 5.73
C ARG A 37 -14.34 5.72 6.99
N ILE A 38 -14.68 6.99 6.83
CA ILE A 38 -14.93 7.91 7.94
C ILE A 38 -16.43 8.16 8.03
N VAL A 39 -16.98 7.99 9.23
CA VAL A 39 -18.39 8.21 9.51
C VAL A 39 -18.49 9.27 10.60
N LEU A 40 -18.98 10.45 10.23
CA LEU A 40 -19.35 11.48 11.21
C LEU A 40 -20.69 11.09 11.84
N THR A 41 -20.65 10.71 13.11
CA THR A 41 -21.83 10.27 13.87
C THR A 41 -22.51 11.42 14.58
N ASP A 42 -21.73 12.21 15.32
CA ASP A 42 -22.21 13.30 16.17
C ASP A 42 -21.09 14.34 16.40
N GLY A 43 -21.41 15.45 17.07
CA GLY A 43 -20.43 16.40 17.58
C GLY A 43 -21.07 17.58 18.29
N ALA A 44 -20.33 18.68 18.41
CA ALA A 44 -20.81 19.90 19.06
C ALA A 44 -20.30 21.13 18.32
N SER A 45 -21.10 22.19 18.32
CA SER A 45 -20.74 23.49 17.78
C SER A 45 -21.12 24.60 18.76
N HIS A 46 -20.41 25.71 18.66
CA HIS A 46 -20.65 26.94 19.40
C HIS A 46 -20.71 28.11 18.42
N ALA A 47 -21.76 28.92 18.48
CA ALA A 47 -22.06 29.91 17.44
C ALA A 47 -20.96 30.97 17.24
N VAL A 48 -20.19 31.28 18.29
CA VAL A 48 -19.16 32.35 18.26
C VAL A 48 -17.76 31.78 18.01
N ASP A 49 -17.45 30.62 18.58
CA ASP A 49 -16.09 30.06 18.57
C ASP A 49 -15.87 28.99 17.50
N SER A 50 -16.96 28.50 16.88
CA SER A 50 -16.85 27.52 15.79
C SER A 50 -16.49 28.19 14.47
N SER A 51 -15.38 27.73 13.90
CA SER A 51 -14.90 28.16 12.59
C SER A 51 -14.53 26.94 11.74
N GLU A 52 -14.41 27.14 10.43
CA GLU A 52 -13.95 26.08 9.51
C GLU A 52 -12.58 25.53 9.92
N LEU A 53 -11.67 26.40 10.35
CA LEU A 53 -10.34 26.00 10.81
C LEU A 53 -10.44 25.12 12.07
N ALA A 54 -11.31 25.47 13.02
CA ALA A 54 -11.50 24.69 14.23
C ALA A 54 -12.00 23.26 13.92
N PHE A 55 -13.01 23.13 13.05
CA PHE A 55 -13.53 21.82 12.63
C PHE A 55 -12.52 21.01 11.82
N LYS A 56 -11.74 21.66 10.95
CA LYS A 56 -10.66 21.03 10.20
C LYS A 56 -9.59 20.45 11.14
N LEU A 57 -9.15 21.24 12.12
CA LEU A 57 -8.17 20.79 13.13
C LEU A 57 -8.75 19.67 13.99
N ALA A 58 -10.00 19.78 14.44
CA ALA A 58 -10.68 18.73 15.19
C ALA A 58 -10.70 17.40 14.43
N ALA A 59 -10.99 17.41 13.13
CA ALA A 59 -10.94 16.24 12.27
C ALA A 59 -9.53 15.63 12.17
N ILE A 60 -8.49 16.47 12.05
CA ILE A 60 -7.09 16.01 12.02
C ILE A 60 -6.70 15.32 13.34
N TYR A 61 -7.05 15.90 14.48
CA TYR A 61 -6.75 15.30 15.78
C TYR A 61 -7.55 14.01 16.01
N ALA A 62 -8.83 13.98 15.63
CA ALA A 62 -9.65 12.79 15.69
C ALA A 62 -9.05 11.65 14.84
N PHE A 63 -8.60 11.94 13.62
CA PHE A 63 -7.92 10.96 12.78
C PHE A 63 -6.68 10.38 13.46
N ARG A 64 -5.80 11.23 14.02
CA ARG A 64 -4.57 10.79 14.70
C ARG A 64 -4.85 9.88 15.90
N GLN A 65 -5.86 10.20 16.69
CA GLN A 65 -6.25 9.39 17.84
C GLN A 65 -6.79 8.01 17.40
N CYS A 66 -7.65 8.00 16.38
CA CYS A 66 -8.20 6.76 15.83
C CYS A 66 -7.13 5.92 15.12
N TYR A 67 -6.18 6.55 14.43
CA TYR A 67 -5.14 5.88 13.66
C TYR A 67 -4.33 4.92 14.52
N THR A 68 -3.85 5.36 15.69
CA THR A 68 -3.08 4.49 16.59
C THR A 68 -3.92 3.34 17.15
N ALA A 69 -5.19 3.60 17.48
CA ALA A 69 -6.10 2.58 17.99
C ALA A 69 -6.49 1.54 16.93
N ALA A 70 -6.53 1.94 15.66
CA ALA A 70 -6.92 1.10 14.52
C ALA A 70 -5.87 0.05 14.11
N LYS A 71 -4.66 0.07 14.72
CA LYS A 71 -3.54 -0.84 14.40
C LYS A 71 -3.26 -0.85 12.90
N PRO A 72 -2.77 0.27 12.35
CA PRO A 72 -2.59 0.38 10.91
C PRO A 72 -1.52 -0.60 10.43
N VAL A 73 -1.67 -1.04 9.18
CA VAL A 73 -0.75 -1.96 8.52
C VAL A 73 -0.13 -1.26 7.32
N ILE A 74 1.10 -1.67 6.97
CA ILE A 74 1.76 -1.18 5.77
C ILE A 74 1.32 -2.08 4.61
N LEU A 75 0.91 -1.46 3.51
CA LEU A 75 0.59 -2.15 2.28
C LEU A 75 1.75 -2.01 1.28
N GLU A 76 2.01 -3.06 0.52
CA GLU A 76 2.93 -3.01 -0.63
C GLU A 76 2.19 -3.35 -1.94
N PRO A 77 2.57 -2.73 -3.06
CA PRO A 77 2.02 -3.06 -4.36
C PRO A 77 2.52 -4.44 -4.81
N ILE A 78 1.56 -5.28 -5.21
CA ILE A 78 1.77 -6.60 -5.79
C ILE A 78 1.58 -6.49 -7.29
N MET A 79 2.53 -7.05 -8.02
CA MET A 79 2.55 -7.09 -9.47
C MET A 79 2.10 -8.47 -9.94
N LEU A 80 1.19 -8.51 -10.91
CA LEU A 80 0.97 -9.70 -11.73
C LEU A 80 2.11 -9.77 -12.74
N VAL A 81 2.94 -10.79 -12.63
CA VAL A 81 4.10 -11.03 -13.48
C VAL A 81 3.82 -12.22 -14.37
N GLU A 82 3.93 -12.04 -15.67
CA GLU A 82 3.88 -13.11 -16.66
C GLU A 82 5.27 -13.28 -17.26
N LEU A 83 5.80 -14.50 -17.21
CA LEU A 83 7.13 -14.82 -17.71
C LEU A 83 7.02 -15.82 -18.84
N LYS A 84 7.68 -15.55 -19.95
CA LYS A 84 7.84 -16.50 -21.05
C LYS A 84 9.30 -16.90 -21.16
N VAL A 85 9.59 -18.18 -20.91
CA VAL A 85 10.95 -18.71 -20.88
C VAL A 85 10.99 -20.12 -21.50
N PRO A 86 12.08 -20.54 -22.15
CA PRO A 86 12.22 -21.91 -22.61
C PRO A 86 12.06 -22.92 -21.48
N THR A 87 11.42 -24.06 -21.74
CA THR A 87 11.09 -25.09 -20.74
C THR A 87 12.32 -25.58 -19.96
N GLU A 88 13.49 -25.59 -20.60
CA GLU A 88 14.78 -25.93 -19.97
C GLU A 88 15.16 -25.04 -18.76
N PHE A 89 14.64 -23.81 -18.69
CA PHE A 89 14.90 -22.85 -17.60
C PHE A 89 13.75 -22.70 -16.61
N GLN A 90 12.61 -23.35 -16.83
CA GLN A 90 11.40 -23.22 -16.02
C GLN A 90 11.68 -23.40 -14.52
N GLY A 91 12.41 -24.45 -14.14
CA GLY A 91 12.73 -24.73 -12.74
C GLY A 91 13.60 -23.64 -12.09
N THR A 92 14.60 -23.13 -12.82
CA THR A 92 15.47 -22.04 -12.34
C THR A 92 14.68 -20.76 -12.11
N VAL A 93 13.80 -20.40 -13.06
CA VAL A 93 12.98 -19.19 -13.01
C VAL A 93 11.93 -19.28 -11.90
N ALA A 94 11.24 -20.41 -11.78
CA ALA A 94 10.32 -20.66 -10.68
C ALA A 94 11.02 -20.58 -9.31
N GLY A 95 12.25 -21.09 -9.21
CA GLY A 95 13.08 -20.95 -8.01
C GLY A 95 13.41 -19.50 -7.66
N ASP A 96 13.71 -18.65 -8.65
CA ASP A 96 14.00 -17.23 -8.42
C ASP A 96 12.76 -16.44 -8.00
N ILE A 97 11.60 -16.70 -8.59
CA ILE A 97 10.33 -16.09 -8.17
C ILE A 97 10.05 -16.40 -6.70
N ASN A 98 10.26 -17.64 -6.25
CA ASN A 98 10.12 -17.99 -4.84
C ASN A 98 11.11 -17.24 -3.94
N LYS A 99 12.37 -17.06 -4.36
CA LYS A 99 13.36 -16.24 -3.62
C LYS A 99 12.92 -14.78 -3.48
N ARG A 100 12.18 -14.27 -4.47
CA ARG A 100 11.60 -12.92 -4.47
C ARG A 100 10.29 -12.82 -3.71
N LYS A 101 9.93 -13.83 -2.92
CA LYS A 101 8.65 -13.94 -2.21
C LYS A 101 7.45 -13.87 -3.15
N GLY A 102 7.62 -14.28 -4.40
CA GLY A 102 6.55 -14.39 -5.37
C GLY A 102 5.72 -15.64 -5.14
N VAL A 103 4.42 -15.56 -5.43
CA VAL A 103 3.48 -16.68 -5.37
C VAL A 103 3.11 -17.05 -6.81
N ILE A 104 3.46 -18.26 -7.23
CA ILE A 104 3.11 -18.76 -8.56
C ILE A 104 1.63 -19.13 -8.56
N VAL A 105 0.88 -18.55 -9.49
CA VAL A 105 -0.57 -18.75 -9.68
C VAL A 105 -0.83 -19.80 -10.73
N GLY A 106 -0.03 -19.82 -11.79
CA GLY A 106 -0.21 -20.70 -12.93
C GLY A 106 1.12 -21.01 -13.62
N ASN A 107 1.14 -22.15 -14.29
CA ASN A 107 2.21 -22.55 -15.19
C ASN A 107 1.57 -23.22 -16.39
N ASP A 108 1.68 -22.58 -17.54
CA ASP A 108 1.23 -23.09 -18.82
C ASP A 108 2.44 -23.41 -19.71
N GLN A 109 2.23 -24.26 -20.71
CA GLN A 109 3.25 -24.62 -21.68
C GLN A 109 2.77 -24.24 -23.08
N ASP A 110 3.59 -23.46 -23.79
CA ASP A 110 3.38 -22.98 -25.15
C ASP A 110 4.51 -23.51 -26.04
N ALA A 111 4.28 -24.66 -26.68
CA ALA A 111 5.27 -25.41 -27.45
C ALA A 111 6.54 -25.71 -26.64
N ASP A 112 7.67 -25.08 -26.98
CA ASP A 112 8.96 -25.25 -26.30
C ASP A 112 9.15 -24.27 -25.12
N ASP A 113 8.25 -23.29 -24.97
CA ASP A 113 8.27 -22.28 -23.92
C ASP A 113 7.31 -22.63 -22.77
N SER A 114 7.68 -22.23 -21.56
CA SER A 114 6.81 -22.23 -20.38
C SER A 114 6.41 -20.79 -20.07
N ILE A 115 5.11 -20.61 -19.84
CA ILE A 115 4.52 -19.36 -19.38
C ILE A 115 4.24 -19.49 -17.88
N ILE A 116 4.88 -18.67 -17.07
CA ILE A 116 4.72 -18.66 -15.61
C ILE A 116 3.98 -17.40 -15.21
N THR A 117 2.86 -17.54 -14.53
CA THR A 117 2.11 -16.42 -13.97
C THR A 117 2.30 -16.39 -12.46
N ALA A 118 2.77 -15.27 -11.92
CA ALA A 118 3.06 -15.12 -10.50
C ALA A 118 2.70 -13.73 -9.95
N HIS A 119 2.29 -13.68 -8.69
CA HIS A 119 2.15 -12.44 -7.95
C HIS A 119 3.45 -12.15 -7.21
N VAL A 120 4.09 -11.00 -7.46
CA VAL A 120 5.38 -10.66 -6.85
C VAL A 120 5.33 -9.24 -6.27
N PRO A 121 5.81 -9.02 -5.04
CA PRO A 121 5.96 -7.66 -4.52
C PRO A 121 6.86 -6.81 -5.41
N LEU A 122 6.41 -5.60 -5.79
CA LEU A 122 7.17 -4.71 -6.66
C LEU A 122 8.57 -4.40 -6.09
N ASN A 123 8.68 -4.29 -4.76
CA ASN A 123 9.95 -4.05 -4.07
C ASN A 123 11.01 -5.13 -4.35
N ASN A 124 10.58 -6.36 -4.68
CA ASN A 124 11.48 -7.47 -4.99
C ASN A 124 11.72 -7.64 -6.51
N MET A 125 11.12 -6.80 -7.36
CA MET A 125 11.25 -6.87 -8.82
C MET A 125 12.31 -5.91 -9.38
N PHE A 126 12.89 -5.05 -8.55
CA PHE A 126 13.99 -4.19 -8.99
C PHE A 126 15.19 -5.03 -9.48
N GLY A 127 15.69 -4.70 -10.67
CA GLY A 127 16.78 -5.42 -11.32
C GLY A 127 16.41 -6.80 -11.89
N TYR A 128 15.12 -7.18 -11.88
CA TYR A 128 14.70 -8.52 -12.31
C TYR A 128 15.04 -8.82 -13.77
N SER A 129 14.91 -7.84 -14.67
CA SER A 129 15.23 -8.00 -16.10
C SER A 129 16.65 -8.53 -16.32
N THR A 130 17.64 -7.99 -15.61
CA THR A 130 19.03 -8.43 -15.72
C THR A 130 19.20 -9.86 -15.19
N SER A 131 18.62 -10.15 -14.01
CA SER A 131 18.69 -11.48 -13.41
C SER A 131 18.05 -12.55 -14.29
N LEU A 132 16.86 -12.27 -14.85
CA LEU A 132 16.14 -13.19 -15.74
C LEU A 132 17.00 -13.52 -16.97
N ARG A 133 17.51 -12.50 -17.67
CA ARG A 133 18.35 -12.71 -18.86
C ARG A 133 19.61 -13.51 -18.54
N SER A 134 20.25 -13.30 -17.39
CA SER A 134 21.40 -14.10 -16.98
C SER A 134 21.05 -15.57 -16.75
N MET A 135 19.89 -15.86 -16.13
CA MET A 135 19.47 -17.24 -15.85
C MET A 135 18.98 -18.00 -17.09
N THR A 136 18.42 -17.29 -18.07
CA THR A 136 17.83 -17.88 -19.29
C THR A 136 18.72 -17.72 -20.53
N GLN A 137 19.99 -17.35 -20.36
CA GLN A 137 20.90 -17.04 -21.48
C GLN A 137 20.35 -16.00 -22.47
N GLY A 138 19.59 -15.03 -21.95
CA GLY A 138 18.99 -13.94 -22.72
C GLY A 138 17.68 -14.29 -23.44
N LYS A 139 17.20 -15.54 -23.35
CA LYS A 139 15.99 -16.02 -24.05
C LYS A 139 14.66 -15.73 -23.33
N GLY A 140 14.71 -15.35 -22.06
CA GLY A 140 13.52 -15.13 -21.24
C GLY A 140 13.04 -13.68 -21.29
N GLU A 141 11.73 -13.52 -21.31
CA GLU A 141 11.05 -12.23 -21.22
C GLU A 141 9.99 -12.26 -20.13
N PHE A 142 9.65 -11.07 -19.62
CA PHE A 142 8.57 -10.93 -18.65
C PHE A 142 7.82 -9.63 -18.89
N THR A 143 6.54 -9.65 -18.54
CA THR A 143 5.70 -8.47 -18.40
C THR A 143 5.24 -8.40 -16.94
N MET A 144 4.94 -7.19 -16.47
CA MET A 144 4.34 -7.02 -15.16
C MET A 144 3.32 -5.89 -15.18
N GLU A 145 2.19 -6.11 -14.52
CA GLU A 145 1.14 -5.11 -14.33
C GLU A 145 0.77 -4.99 -12.86
N TYR A 146 0.32 -3.80 -12.45
CA TYR A 146 -0.18 -3.59 -11.10
C TYR A 146 -1.46 -4.40 -10.91
N GLN A 147 -1.53 -5.16 -9.83
CA GLN A 147 -2.70 -5.95 -9.50
C GLN A 147 -3.45 -5.35 -8.31
N GLU A 148 -2.80 -5.33 -7.14
CA GLU A 148 -3.41 -4.85 -5.90
C GLU A 148 -2.36 -4.46 -4.86
N HIS A 149 -2.81 -3.91 -3.73
CA HIS A 149 -1.99 -3.67 -2.55
C HIS A 149 -2.31 -4.70 -1.48
N LEU A 150 -1.29 -5.40 -0.99
CA LEU A 150 -1.44 -6.39 0.10
C LEU A 150 -0.65 -5.97 1.34
N PRO A 151 -1.07 -6.40 2.55
CA PRO A 151 -0.28 -6.19 3.76
C PRO A 151 1.09 -6.83 3.66
N VAL A 152 2.12 -6.07 4.03
CA VAL A 152 3.49 -6.60 4.13
C VAL A 152 3.58 -7.62 5.26
N SER A 153 4.56 -8.53 5.17
CA SER A 153 4.92 -9.41 6.29
C SER A 153 5.36 -8.60 7.53
N GLN A 154 5.10 -9.12 8.74
CA GLN A 154 5.44 -8.44 10.00
C GLN A 154 6.92 -8.03 10.10
N ASP A 155 7.83 -8.87 9.60
CA ASP A 155 9.26 -8.59 9.60
C ASP A 155 9.59 -7.34 8.76
N VAL A 156 9.02 -7.26 7.56
CA VAL A 156 9.19 -6.10 6.66
C VAL A 156 8.56 -4.86 7.26
N GLN A 157 7.38 -4.97 7.88
CA GLN A 157 6.75 -3.84 8.57
C GLN A 157 7.65 -3.28 9.68
N MET A 158 8.21 -4.15 10.52
CA MET A 158 9.13 -3.72 11.59
C MET A 158 10.38 -3.04 11.02
N GLN A 159 10.96 -3.58 9.95
CA GLN A 159 12.10 -2.97 9.28
C GLN A 159 11.77 -1.57 8.76
N LEU A 160 10.67 -1.40 8.05
CA LEU A 160 10.24 -0.11 7.49
C LEU A 160 9.97 0.93 8.58
N VAL A 161 9.29 0.55 9.67
CA VAL A 161 9.04 1.43 10.81
C VAL A 161 10.34 1.86 11.48
N ASN A 162 11.29 0.95 11.66
CA ASN A 162 12.58 1.27 12.27
C ASN A 162 13.40 2.22 11.39
N THR A 163 13.44 1.98 10.07
CA THR A 163 14.10 2.88 9.11
C THR A 163 13.48 4.28 9.13
N TYR A 164 12.16 4.37 9.16
CA TYR A 164 11.46 5.66 9.25
C TYR A 164 11.74 6.40 10.56
N LYS A 165 11.77 5.70 11.69
CA LYS A 165 12.13 6.29 12.98
C LYS A 165 13.57 6.81 12.98
N ALA A 166 14.50 6.07 12.36
CA ALA A 166 15.89 6.49 12.23
C ALA A 166 16.04 7.73 11.35
N SER A 167 15.34 7.79 10.20
CA SER A 167 15.37 8.99 9.35
C SER A 167 14.79 10.20 10.05
N LYS A 168 13.70 10.03 10.83
CA LYS A 168 13.09 11.09 11.64
C LYS A 168 13.98 11.61 12.77
N ALA A 169 14.88 10.78 13.30
CA ALA A 169 15.80 11.18 14.37
C ALA A 169 17.09 11.85 13.85
N ALA A 170 17.41 11.65 12.57
CA ALA A 170 18.53 12.29 11.89
C ALA A 170 18.18 13.67 11.31
N GLU A 171 16.88 13.99 11.22
CA GLU A 171 16.30 15.26 10.77
C GLU A 171 16.05 16.19 11.96
#